data_AF-A0A836QRG3-F1
#
_entry.id   AF-A0A836QRG3-F1
#
_cell.length_a   1.000
_cell.length_b   1.000
_cell.length_c   1.000
_cell.angle_alpha   90.00
_cell.angle_beta   90.00
_cell.angle_gamma   90.00
#
_symmetry.space_group_name_H-M   'P 1'
#
loop_
_entity.id
_entity.type
_entity.pdbx_description
1 polymer ?
#
loop_
_entity_poly.entity_id
_entity_poly.type
_entity_poly.pdbx_seq_one_letter_code
_entity_poly.pdbx_strand_id
1 'polypeptide(L)'
;MNDKAIKIVPITDAKDHLEWVKSINNTIGDYNVIFTNDELTEKLFKKQNVEVINVPLLDREELSGTEVRKRLELDKDWQDLVMPIVAEYLVKINASDRIKSII
;
A
#
# COMPACT_ATOMS: atom_id res chain seq x y z
N MET A 1 -16.86 -15.81 19.28
CA MET A 1 -15.57 -16.02 18.61
C MET A 1 -15.05 -14.66 18.20
N ASN A 2 -14.01 -14.19 18.91
CA ASN A 2 -13.28 -12.97 18.57
C ASN A 2 -12.21 -13.35 17.55
N ASP A 3 -12.55 -13.36 16.27
CA ASP A 3 -11.59 -13.52 15.19
C ASP A 3 -11.40 -12.17 14.51
N LYS A 4 -10.32 -11.45 14.84
CA LYS A 4 -9.83 -10.39 13.96
C LYS A 4 -9.24 -11.06 12.73
N ALA A 5 -10.10 -11.41 11.77
CA ALA A 5 -9.68 -11.99 10.50
C ALA A 5 -9.11 -10.90 9.59
N ILE A 6 -7.82 -10.98 9.29
CA ILE A 6 -7.19 -10.14 8.26
C ILE A 6 -7.30 -10.87 6.93
N LYS A 7 -7.86 -10.23 5.91
CA LYS A 7 -7.90 -10.72 4.53
C LYS A 7 -7.04 -9.81 3.66
N ILE A 8 -6.13 -10.41 2.90
CA ILE A 8 -5.33 -9.69 1.90
C ILE A 8 -5.96 -9.99 0.54
N VAL A 9 -6.43 -8.95 -0.15
CA VAL A 9 -7.13 -9.07 -1.43
C VAL A 9 -6.40 -8.20 -2.46
N PRO A 10 -5.85 -8.77 -3.54
CA PRO A 10 -5.25 -7.98 -4.60
C PRO A 10 -6.34 -7.26 -5.41
N ILE A 11 -6.22 -5.95 -5.56
CA ILE A 11 -7.08 -5.13 -6.42
C ILE A 11 -6.19 -4.55 -7.52
N THR A 12 -6.51 -4.83 -8.78
CA THR A 12 -5.81 -4.27 -9.93
C THR A 12 -6.29 -2.85 -10.21
N ASP A 13 -5.39 -2.00 -10.72
CA ASP A 13 -5.77 -0.70 -11.25
C ASP A 13 -6.83 -0.84 -12.34
N ALA A 14 -7.79 0.09 -12.36
CA ALA A 14 -8.83 0.14 -13.36
C ALA A 14 -8.58 1.29 -14.34
N LYS A 15 -9.38 1.36 -15.40
CA LYS A 15 -9.26 2.39 -16.44
C LYS A 15 -9.47 3.80 -15.88
N ASP A 16 -10.36 3.94 -14.89
CA ASP A 16 -10.64 5.19 -14.20
C ASP A 16 -11.06 4.95 -12.74
N HIS A 17 -11.18 6.05 -11.99
CA HIS A 17 -11.50 6.01 -10.56
C HIS A 17 -12.89 5.44 -10.26
N LEU A 18 -13.88 5.60 -11.14
CA LEU A 18 -15.23 5.07 -10.90
C LEU A 18 -15.24 3.55 -11.08
N GLU A 19 -14.59 3.04 -12.12
CA GLU A 19 -14.40 1.60 -12.32
C GLU A 19 -13.57 0.99 -11.19
N TRP A 20 -12.55 1.70 -10.69
CA TRP A 20 -11.74 1.25 -9.56
C TRP A 20 -12.57 1.09 -8.28
N VAL A 21 -13.40 2.08 -7.92
CA VAL A 21 -14.27 1.94 -6.73
C VAL A 21 -15.29 0.83 -6.90
N LYS A 22 -15.87 0.65 -8.11
CA LYS A 22 -16.77 -0.48 -8.38
C LYS A 22 -16.07 -1.83 -8.21
N SER A 23 -14.81 -1.94 -8.66
CA SER A 23 -14.00 -3.15 -8.49
C SER A 23 -13.80 -3.49 -7.01
N ILE A 24 -13.50 -2.48 -6.18
CA ILE A 24 -13.39 -2.66 -4.73
C ILE A 24 -14.72 -3.13 -4.14
N ASN A 25 -15.83 -2.45 -4.43
CA ASN A 25 -17.14 -2.78 -3.88
C ASN A 25 -17.57 -4.22 -4.24
N ASN A 26 -17.33 -4.63 -5.49
CA ASN A 26 -17.66 -5.97 -5.95
C ASN A 26 -16.78 -7.06 -5.32
N THR A 27 -15.50 -6.75 -5.07
CA THR A 27 -14.52 -7.74 -4.59
C THR A 27 -14.57 -7.89 -3.07
N ILE A 28 -14.70 -6.77 -2.34
CA ILE A 28 -14.68 -6.73 -0.88
C ILE A 28 -16.09 -6.94 -0.30
N GLY A 29 -17.13 -6.49 -1.00
CA GLY A 29 -18.49 -6.43 -0.49
C GLY A 29 -18.68 -5.27 0.48
N ASP A 30 -19.50 -5.48 1.51
CA ASP A 30 -19.83 -4.45 2.48
C ASP A 30 -18.65 -4.13 3.42
N TYR A 31 -18.40 -2.84 3.62
CA TYR A 31 -17.44 -2.32 4.59
C TYR A 31 -17.96 -1.01 5.18
N ASN A 32 -17.55 -0.73 6.43
CA ASN A 32 -18.06 0.43 7.17
C ASN A 32 -17.11 1.63 7.14
N VAL A 33 -15.80 1.36 7.14
CA VAL A 33 -14.76 2.36 7.34
C VAL A 33 -13.62 2.11 6.36
N ILE A 34 -13.07 3.19 5.79
CA ILE A 34 -11.84 3.16 4.99
C ILE A 34 -10.75 3.96 5.69
N PHE A 35 -9.54 3.41 5.73
CA PHE A 35 -8.35 4.11 6.18
C PHE A 35 -7.55 4.56 4.96
N THR A 36 -7.42 5.87 4.74
CA THR A 36 -6.63 6.42 3.63
C THR A 36 -6.12 7.81 3.94
N ASN A 37 -4.95 8.14 3.41
CA ASN A 37 -4.40 9.50 3.40
C ASN A 37 -4.31 10.07 1.98
N ASP A 38 -4.85 9.36 0.99
CA ASP A 38 -4.96 9.86 -0.39
C ASP A 38 -6.24 10.70 -0.53
N GLU A 39 -6.07 11.98 -0.87
CA GLU A 39 -7.18 12.95 -0.93
C GLU A 39 -8.26 12.56 -1.95
N LEU A 40 -7.86 11.94 -3.07
CA LEU A 40 -8.80 11.58 -4.12
C LEU A 40 -9.65 10.39 -3.69
N THR A 41 -9.02 9.35 -3.16
CA THR A 41 -9.67 8.18 -2.57
C THR A 41 -10.65 8.60 -1.49
N GLU A 42 -10.24 9.48 -0.57
CA GLU A 42 -11.13 10.03 0.46
C GLU A 42 -12.37 10.69 -0.14
N LYS A 43 -12.20 11.60 -1.12
CA LYS A 43 -13.32 12.30 -1.77
C LYS A 43 -14.28 11.34 -2.46
N LEU A 44 -13.77 10.26 -3.08
CA LEU A 44 -14.59 9.27 -3.78
C LEU A 44 -15.46 8.46 -2.83
N PHE A 45 -14.93 8.06 -1.67
CA PHE A 45 -15.67 7.25 -0.70
C PHE A 45 -16.58 8.08 0.21
N LYS A 46 -16.19 9.30 0.58
CA LYS A 46 -17.09 10.24 1.26
C LYS A 46 -18.35 10.53 0.44
N LYS A 47 -18.25 10.62 -0.89
CA LYS A 47 -19.42 10.77 -1.79
C LYS A 47 -20.38 9.57 -1.76
N GLN A 48 -19.92 8.41 -1.31
CA GLN A 48 -20.73 7.20 -1.12
C GLN A 48 -21.20 7.04 0.33
N ASN A 49 -21.04 8.08 1.17
CA ASN A 49 -21.38 8.06 2.59
C ASN A 49 -20.62 7.01 3.41
N VAL A 50 -19.42 6.64 2.96
CA VAL A 50 -18.51 5.75 3.71
C VAL A 50 -17.69 6.60 4.69
N GLU A 51 -17.52 6.11 5.92
CA GLU A 51 -16.64 6.74 6.90
C GLU A 51 -15.17 6.62 6.46
N VAL A 52 -14.44 7.73 6.49
CA VAL A 52 -13.01 7.76 6.12
C VAL A 52 -12.19 8.27 7.29
N ILE A 53 -11.16 7.51 7.66
CA ILE A 53 -10.21 7.82 8.71
C ILE A 53 -8.82 8.05 8.09
N ASN A 54 -8.28 9.25 8.27
CA ASN A 54 -6.87 9.52 7.97
C ASN A 54 -6.01 8.95 9.11
N VAL A 55 -4.92 8.27 8.75
CA VAL A 55 -4.02 7.63 9.72
C VAL A 55 -2.81 8.52 10.00
N PRO A 56 -2.34 8.64 11.26
CA PRO A 56 -1.07 9.29 11.56
C PRO A 56 0.06 8.62 10.81
N LEU A 57 0.90 9.42 10.14
CA LEU A 57 2.06 8.93 9.43
C LEU A 57 3.29 9.06 10.32
N LEU A 58 3.92 7.93 10.61
CA LEU A 58 5.14 7.87 11.41
C LEU A 58 6.35 8.08 10.51
N ASP A 59 7.25 8.96 10.92
CA ASP A 59 8.58 9.19 10.34
C ASP A 59 8.62 9.10 8.80
N ARG A 60 7.86 9.98 8.12
CA ARG A 60 7.66 9.89 6.66
C ARG A 60 8.92 10.06 5.83
N GLU A 61 9.94 10.72 6.38
CA GLU A 61 11.19 10.97 5.67
C GLU A 61 11.98 9.66 5.52
N GLU A 62 11.93 8.78 6.53
CA GLU A 62 12.60 7.48 6.50
C GLU A 62 11.66 6.31 6.15
N LEU A 63 10.49 6.22 6.79
CA LEU A 63 9.53 5.12 6.64
C LEU A 63 8.63 5.32 5.42
N SER A 64 9.23 5.24 4.24
CA SER A 64 8.51 5.30 2.96
C SER A 64 9.04 4.30 1.94
N GLY A 65 8.13 3.78 1.10
CA GLY A 65 8.54 2.94 -0.02
C GLY A 65 9.46 3.67 -1.01
N THR A 66 9.38 4.99 -1.10
CA THR A 66 10.28 5.81 -1.93
C THR A 66 11.71 5.76 -1.40
N GLU A 67 11.91 5.95 -0.10
CA GLU A 67 13.24 5.86 0.50
C GLU A 67 13.80 4.44 0.43
N VAL A 68 12.99 3.41 0.71
CA VAL A 68 13.42 2.00 0.54
C VAL A 68 13.90 1.73 -0.89
N ARG A 69 13.15 2.15 -1.92
CA ARG A 69 13.56 1.96 -3.32
C ARG A 69 14.82 2.74 -3.67
N LYS A 70 14.96 3.97 -3.20
CA LYS A 70 16.16 4.79 -3.40
C LYS A 70 17.40 4.17 -2.76
N ARG A 71 17.28 3.59 -1.57
CA ARG A 71 18.40 2.89 -0.92
C ARG A 71 18.76 1.59 -1.63
N LEU A 72 17.77 0.82 -2.10
CA LEU A 72 17.97 -0.35 -2.95
C LEU A 72 18.70 -0.02 -4.26
N GLU A 73 18.34 1.10 -4.88
CA GLU A 73 18.97 1.60 -6.12
C GLU A 73 20.42 2.02 -5.90
N LEU A 74 20.70 2.70 -4.78
CA LEU A 74 22.02 3.27 -4.44
C LEU A 74 22.93 2.33 -3.64
N ASP A 75 22.58 1.06 -3.47
CA ASP A 75 23.31 0.08 -2.63
C ASP A 75 23.56 0.58 -1.19
N LYS A 76 22.56 1.25 -0.59
CA LYS A 76 22.58 1.73 0.80
C LYS A 76 21.79 0.83 1.73
N ASP A 77 22.01 0.95 3.04
CA ASP A 77 21.33 0.15 4.07
C ASP A 77 19.81 0.43 4.11
N TRP A 78 18.99 -0.56 3.76
CA TRP A 78 17.53 -0.45 3.67
C TRP A 78 16.79 -1.47 4.55
N GLN A 79 17.49 -2.48 5.04
CA GLN A 79 16.92 -3.65 5.71
C GLN A 79 16.18 -3.27 7.01
N ASP A 80 16.67 -2.27 7.74
CA ASP A 80 16.06 -1.79 8.98
C ASP A 80 14.77 -0.96 8.75
N LEU A 81 14.49 -0.57 7.50
CA LEU A 81 13.27 0.15 7.13
C LEU A 81 12.06 -0.79 6.90
N VAL A 82 12.28 -2.11 6.92
CA VAL A 82 11.25 -3.12 6.67
C VAL A 82 11.32 -4.25 7.70
N MET A 83 10.26 -5.05 7.82
CA MET A 83 10.30 -6.25 8.66
C MET A 83 11.31 -7.28 8.11
N PRO A 84 11.96 -8.09 8.96
CA PRO A 84 12.93 -9.10 8.52
C PRO A 84 12.43 -10.02 7.41
N ILE A 85 11.18 -10.49 7.50
CA ILE A 85 10.56 -11.35 6.48
C ILE A 85 10.41 -10.66 5.11
N VAL A 86 10.23 -9.33 5.10
CA VAL A 86 10.18 -8.54 3.86
C VAL A 86 11.59 -8.36 3.31
N ALA A 87 12.59 -8.13 4.17
CA ALA A 87 13.99 -8.06 3.75
C ALA A 87 14.47 -9.35 3.10
N GLU A 88 14.19 -10.50 3.72
CA GLU A 88 14.47 -11.83 3.15
C GLU A 88 13.80 -12.01 1.78
N TYR A 89 12.53 -11.60 1.66
CA TYR A 89 11.81 -11.68 0.40
C TYR A 89 12.42 -10.80 -0.69
N LEU A 90 12.78 -9.54 -0.37
CA LEU A 90 13.38 -8.61 -1.32
C LEU A 90 14.75 -9.10 -1.82
N VAL A 91 15.56 -9.71 -0.94
CA VAL A 91 16.81 -10.36 -1.33
C VAL A 91 16.53 -11.57 -2.23
N LYS A 92 15.58 -12.43 -1.86
CA LYS A 92 15.22 -13.64 -2.64
C LYS A 92 14.80 -13.33 -4.08
N ILE A 93 14.18 -12.18 -4.33
CA ILE A 93 13.73 -11.79 -5.67
C ILE A 93 14.73 -10.89 -6.42
N ASN A 94 15.95 -10.72 -5.89
CA ASN A 94 16.95 -9.79 -6.40
C ASN A 94 16.39 -8.38 -6.65
N ALA A 95 15.67 -7.82 -5.66
CA ALA A 95 14.94 -6.57 -5.82
C ALA A 95 15.84 -5.38 -6.24
N SER A 96 17.06 -5.28 -5.68
CA SER A 96 18.01 -4.21 -6.02
C SER A 96 18.37 -4.24 -7.51
N ASP A 97 18.79 -5.39 -8.04
CA ASP A 97 19.13 -5.54 -9.46
C ASP A 97 17.94 -5.25 -10.37
N ARG A 98 16.75 -5.72 -9.99
CA ARG A 98 15.51 -5.46 -10.75
C ARG A 98 15.20 -3.97 -10.81
N ILE A 99 15.32 -3.24 -9.71
CA ILE A 99 15.08 -1.79 -9.69
C ILE A 99 16.09 -1.08 -10.57
N LYS A 100 17.38 -1.40 -10.46
CA LYS A 100 18.45 -0.81 -11.29
C LYS A 100 18.24 -1.07 -12.78
N SER A 101 17.61 -2.18 -13.15
CA SER A 101 17.34 -2.52 -14.56
C SER A 101 16.20 -1.72 -15.21
N ILE A 102 15.39 -1.00 -14.43
CA ILE A 102 14.25 -0.20 -14.92
C ILE A 102 14.67 1.23 -15.28
N ILE A 103 15.81 1.67 -14.74
CA ILE A 103 16.40 3.00 -14.97
C ILE A 103 17.34 2.92 -16.17
#